data_AF-A0A7H8L099-F1
#
_entry.id   AF-A0A7H8L099-F1
#
_cell.length_a   1.000
_cell.length_b   1.000
_cell.length_c   1.000
_cell.angle_alpha   90.00
_cell.angle_beta   90.00
_cell.angle_gamma   90.00
#
_symmetry.space_group_name_H-M   'P 1'
#
loop_
_entity.id
_entity.type
_entity.pdbx_description
1 polymer ?
#
loop_
_entity_poly.entity_id
_entity_poly.type
_entity_poly.pdbx_seq_one_letter_code
_entity_poly.pdbx_strand_id
1 'polypeptide(L)'
;MAYRRREFTFGIYPGGLLGDEHGLAHPVRPDDPARIAGALDLLQGAEPGFRVRVYRSFAATVPAPPQTPDGWEAYLRRPGRRVDLVLQFREPTGSLAGWEAYVRGQVRELGDRLGSVQVCEEPNADLPVLDGSVPNVLAALVAGVVAAKDEVRALGLDAAVGFNAVPSLDPDAAFWSDLGRLADDRFRDALDYVGLDCFPDVFRPVPADRLAEVTGWLLDTFRHTDLPKAGIPAGVPVRICENGWPTGPGRAEADQARALETVIRTVADRAGELGIDGYALFALRDADSAGTSPFQHFGLLRDDHTPKPAFDTYRRLIAELGPVLRGLTDDA
;
A
#
# COMPACT_ATOMS: atom_id res chain seq x y z
N MET A 1 9.96 13.21 -24.16
CA MET A 1 9.21 13.01 -22.90
C MET A 1 10.11 13.44 -21.78
N ALA A 2 9.76 14.48 -21.03
CA ALA A 2 10.53 14.89 -19.86
C ALA A 2 10.45 13.77 -18.82
N TYR A 3 11.60 13.26 -18.38
CA TYR A 3 11.68 12.29 -17.29
C TYR A 3 11.04 12.95 -16.06
N ARG A 4 9.92 12.39 -15.59
CA ARG A 4 9.22 12.92 -14.41
C ARG A 4 10.15 12.69 -13.21
N ARG A 5 10.52 13.77 -12.54
CA ARG A 5 11.38 13.77 -11.36
C ARG A 5 10.78 12.79 -10.34
N ARG A 6 11.52 11.73 -10.01
CA ARG A 6 11.07 10.71 -9.06
C ARG A 6 11.12 11.35 -7.69
N GLU A 7 10.05 11.29 -6.91
CA GLU A 7 10.04 11.80 -5.54
C GLU A 7 9.71 10.63 -4.63
N PHE A 8 10.58 10.31 -3.67
CA PHE A 8 10.28 9.30 -2.68
C PHE A 8 9.16 9.82 -1.77
N THR A 9 8.05 9.08 -1.65
CA THR A 9 6.89 9.51 -0.84
C THR A 9 6.63 8.58 0.35
N PHE A 10 6.33 9.17 1.50
CA PHE A 10 5.82 8.44 2.66
C PHE A 10 4.30 8.50 2.73
N GLY A 11 3.69 7.48 3.31
CA GLY A 11 2.24 7.41 3.51
C GLY A 11 1.81 6.49 4.63
N ILE A 12 0.51 6.44 4.88
CA ILE A 12 -0.08 5.56 5.89
C ILE A 12 -1.56 5.30 5.60
N TYR A 13 -2.03 4.10 5.93
CA TYR A 13 -3.45 3.85 6.13
C TYR A 13 -3.89 4.40 7.50
N PRO A 14 -4.79 5.40 7.56
CA PRO A 14 -5.06 6.13 8.79
C PRO A 14 -6.10 5.46 9.70
N GLY A 15 -6.82 4.45 9.20
CA GLY A 15 -7.90 3.77 9.93
C GLY A 15 -7.37 2.64 10.83
N GLY A 16 -8.30 1.99 11.53
CA GLY A 16 -8.03 0.76 12.29
C GLY A 16 -8.82 -0.47 11.80
N LEU A 17 -9.64 -0.34 10.75
CA LEU A 17 -10.35 -1.50 10.19
C LEU A 17 -9.41 -2.29 9.27
N LEU A 18 -9.40 -3.60 9.45
CA LEU A 18 -8.66 -4.52 8.57
C LEU A 18 -9.31 -5.89 8.55
N GLY A 19 -8.80 -6.77 7.69
CA GLY A 19 -9.28 -8.15 7.57
C GLY A 19 -8.19 -9.20 7.76
N ASP A 20 -8.63 -10.43 7.99
CA ASP A 20 -7.82 -11.64 8.08
C ASP A 20 -8.49 -12.78 7.27
N GLU A 21 -8.01 -14.02 7.46
CA GLU A 21 -8.55 -15.21 6.81
C GLU A 21 -10.01 -15.53 7.17
N HIS A 22 -10.56 -14.89 8.20
CA HIS A 22 -11.94 -15.05 8.65
C HIS A 22 -12.86 -13.89 8.25
N GLY A 23 -12.33 -12.86 7.59
CA GLY A 23 -13.10 -11.68 7.18
C GLY A 23 -12.60 -10.41 7.85
N LEU A 24 -13.47 -9.40 7.97
CA LEU A 24 -13.12 -8.17 8.68
C LEU A 24 -12.95 -8.43 10.18
N ALA A 25 -11.86 -7.93 10.76
CA ALA A 25 -11.58 -8.06 12.17
C ALA A 25 -12.56 -7.23 12.99
N HIS A 26 -13.14 -7.82 14.04
CA HIS A 26 -14.06 -7.16 14.96
C HIS A 26 -13.77 -7.57 16.42
N PRO A 27 -14.07 -6.69 17.40
CA PRO A 27 -14.62 -5.33 17.24
C PRO A 27 -13.60 -4.33 16.70
N VAL A 28 -14.11 -3.22 16.14
CA VAL A 28 -13.32 -2.04 15.75
C VAL A 28 -13.96 -0.82 16.39
N ARG A 29 -13.18 -0.02 17.12
CA ARG A 29 -13.69 1.26 17.61
C ARG A 29 -13.92 2.23 16.44
N PRO A 30 -14.95 3.09 16.47
CA PRO A 30 -15.12 4.11 15.44
C PRO A 30 -13.91 5.04 15.36
N ASP A 31 -13.58 5.46 14.14
CA ASP A 31 -12.59 6.51 13.89
C ASP A 31 -13.04 7.86 14.49
N ASP A 32 -12.09 8.60 15.07
CA ASP A 32 -12.25 10.03 15.38
C ASP A 32 -11.45 10.83 14.33
N PRO A 33 -12.12 11.39 13.30
CA PRO A 33 -11.42 12.03 12.20
C PRO A 33 -10.56 13.23 12.63
N ALA A 34 -10.92 13.92 13.72
CA ALA A 34 -10.15 15.06 14.20
C ALA A 34 -8.85 14.61 14.87
N ARG A 35 -8.90 13.54 15.69
CA ARG A 35 -7.70 12.96 16.31
C ARG A 35 -6.78 12.32 15.28
N ILE A 36 -7.34 11.60 14.31
CA ILE A 36 -6.58 11.03 13.20
C ILE A 36 -5.90 12.15 12.38
N ALA A 37 -6.63 13.21 12.01
CA ALA A 37 -6.04 14.35 11.29
C ALA A 37 -4.88 14.98 12.08
N GLY A 38 -5.04 15.18 13.39
CA GLY A 38 -3.97 15.69 14.26
C GLY A 38 -2.75 14.77 14.33
N ALA A 39 -2.95 13.45 14.39
CA ALA A 39 -1.85 12.49 14.35
C ALA A 39 -1.12 12.49 13.00
N LEU A 40 -1.85 12.57 11.90
CA LEU A 40 -1.28 12.74 10.56
C LEU A 40 -0.49 14.05 10.46
N ASP A 41 -0.90 15.12 11.14
CA ASP A 41 -0.18 16.41 11.15
C ASP A 41 1.19 16.24 11.82
N LEU A 42 1.24 15.48 12.90
CA LEU A 42 2.51 15.15 13.57
C LEU A 42 3.40 14.25 12.70
N LEU A 43 2.84 13.21 12.05
CA LEU A 43 3.62 12.31 11.18
C LEU A 43 4.20 13.04 9.96
N GLN A 44 3.37 13.81 9.26
CA GLN A 44 3.82 14.55 8.08
C GLN A 44 4.90 15.59 8.45
N GLY A 45 4.82 16.26 9.60
CA GLY A 45 5.88 17.19 10.00
C GLY A 45 6.19 18.24 8.92
N ALA A 46 7.43 18.34 8.45
CA ALA A 46 7.83 19.25 7.37
C ALA A 46 7.80 18.60 5.97
N GLU A 47 7.32 17.37 5.86
CA GLU A 47 7.30 16.59 4.62
C GLU A 47 6.36 17.25 3.58
N PRO A 48 6.88 17.62 2.39
CA PRO A 48 6.09 18.29 1.36
C PRO A 48 5.04 17.36 0.72
N GLY A 49 5.26 16.04 0.72
CA GLY A 49 4.38 15.06 0.11
C GLY A 49 4.05 13.90 1.06
N PHE A 50 2.78 13.75 1.43
CA PHE A 50 2.35 12.66 2.31
C PHE A 50 1.09 11.96 1.77
N ARG A 51 1.12 10.63 1.68
CA ARG A 51 0.02 9.85 1.13
C ARG A 51 -0.92 9.33 2.23
N VAL A 52 -2.21 9.51 2.01
CA VAL A 52 -3.27 8.95 2.86
C VAL A 52 -3.92 7.81 2.09
N ARG A 53 -3.73 6.57 2.55
CA ARG A 53 -4.24 5.38 1.88
C ARG A 53 -5.74 5.23 2.14
N VAL A 54 -6.51 5.00 1.08
CA VAL A 54 -7.98 4.86 1.11
C VAL A 54 -8.37 3.70 0.21
N TYR A 55 -9.16 2.76 0.73
CA TYR A 55 -9.67 1.60 0.00
C TYR A 55 -11.11 1.86 -0.41
N ARG A 56 -11.43 1.57 -1.67
CA ARG A 56 -12.79 1.53 -2.21
C ARG A 56 -12.99 0.22 -2.97
N SER A 57 -14.12 -0.42 -2.74
CA SER A 57 -14.46 -1.69 -3.37
C SER A 57 -15.47 -1.53 -4.51
N PHE A 58 -15.28 -2.31 -5.57
CA PHE A 58 -16.26 -2.53 -6.62
C PHE A 58 -16.92 -3.89 -6.46
N ALA A 59 -18.25 -3.90 -6.45
CA ALA A 59 -19.08 -5.08 -6.67
C ALA A 59 -20.40 -4.60 -7.30
N ALA A 60 -20.86 -5.27 -8.35
CA ALA A 60 -22.06 -4.91 -9.09
C ALA A 60 -23.24 -5.83 -8.75
N THR A 61 -22.98 -7.09 -8.41
CA THR A 61 -24.01 -8.09 -8.10
C THR A 61 -24.33 -8.21 -6.62
N VAL A 62 -23.49 -7.62 -5.76
CA VAL A 62 -23.65 -7.59 -4.31
C VAL A 62 -23.28 -6.20 -3.78
N PRO A 63 -23.72 -5.82 -2.56
CA PRO A 63 -23.21 -4.64 -1.89
C PRO A 63 -21.70 -4.72 -1.74
N ALA A 64 -20.98 -3.74 -2.26
CA ALA A 64 -19.55 -3.63 -2.06
C ALA A 64 -19.23 -3.36 -0.57
N PRO A 65 -18.09 -3.86 -0.05
CA PRO A 65 -17.56 -3.40 1.22
C PRO A 65 -17.51 -1.86 1.29
N PRO A 66 -17.78 -1.27 2.46
CA PRO A 66 -17.70 0.18 2.61
C PRO A 66 -16.26 0.66 2.37
N GLN A 67 -16.14 1.89 1.90
CA GLN A 67 -14.84 2.56 1.81
C GLN A 67 -14.20 2.61 3.20
N THR A 68 -12.88 2.48 3.26
CA THR A 68 -12.13 2.73 4.49
C THR A 68 -10.88 3.56 4.22
N PRO A 69 -10.50 4.49 5.10
CA PRO A 69 -11.29 4.98 6.24
C PRO A 69 -12.53 5.78 5.77
N ASP A 70 -13.50 5.93 6.66
CA ASP A 70 -14.54 6.94 6.50
C ASP A 70 -13.97 8.35 6.76
N GLY A 71 -14.60 9.38 6.18
CA GLY A 71 -14.25 10.79 6.44
C GLY A 71 -12.85 11.22 6.02
N TRP A 72 -12.24 10.52 5.04
CA TRP A 72 -10.88 10.78 4.56
C TRP A 72 -10.65 12.21 4.06
N GLU A 73 -11.71 12.92 3.65
CA GLU A 73 -11.60 14.31 3.22
C GLU A 73 -11.03 15.22 4.31
N ALA A 74 -11.31 14.91 5.58
CA ALA A 74 -10.75 15.64 6.72
C ALA A 74 -9.22 15.51 6.78
N TYR A 75 -8.67 14.37 6.33
CA TYR A 75 -7.24 14.09 6.37
C TYR A 75 -6.46 14.90 5.34
N LEU A 76 -7.10 15.36 4.26
CA LEU A 76 -6.47 16.15 3.20
C LEU A 76 -6.50 17.67 3.43
N ARG A 77 -7.04 18.15 4.56
CA ARG A 77 -7.10 19.60 4.85
C ARG A 77 -5.72 20.24 4.94
N ARG A 78 -4.70 19.47 5.30
CA ARG A 78 -3.32 19.94 5.35
C ARG A 78 -2.68 19.90 3.95
N PRO A 79 -2.01 20.99 3.50
CA PRO A 79 -1.28 20.99 2.25
C PRO A 79 -0.23 19.88 2.15
N GLY A 80 0.03 19.41 0.94
CA GLY A 80 1.00 18.34 0.67
C GLY A 80 0.43 16.92 0.80
N ARG A 81 -0.80 16.77 1.31
CA ARG A 81 -1.47 15.47 1.35
C ARG A 81 -2.26 15.16 0.09
N ARG A 82 -2.16 13.92 -0.37
CA ARG A 82 -2.96 13.39 -1.47
C ARG A 82 -3.35 11.94 -1.18
N VAL A 83 -4.40 11.48 -1.84
CA VAL A 83 -4.93 10.13 -1.69
C VAL A 83 -4.01 9.12 -2.37
N ASP A 84 -3.67 8.05 -1.66
CA ASP A 84 -3.25 6.78 -2.25
C ASP A 84 -4.48 5.87 -2.31
N LEU A 85 -5.11 5.79 -3.49
CA LEU A 85 -6.39 5.14 -3.65
C LEU A 85 -6.18 3.67 -4.03
N VAL A 86 -6.71 2.75 -3.24
CA VAL A 86 -6.82 1.33 -3.59
C VAL A 86 -8.21 1.05 -4.12
N LEU A 87 -8.30 0.49 -5.33
CA LEU A 87 -9.54 0.05 -5.94
C LEU A 87 -9.60 -1.48 -5.94
N GLN A 88 -10.41 -2.03 -5.03
CA GLN A 88 -10.57 -3.46 -4.86
C GLN A 88 -11.62 -4.01 -5.84
N PHE A 89 -11.29 -5.12 -6.49
CA PHE A 89 -12.23 -5.85 -7.35
C PHE A 89 -12.89 -6.97 -6.53
N ARG A 90 -14.09 -6.68 -6.00
CA ARG A 90 -14.84 -7.55 -5.08
C ARG A 90 -16.10 -8.17 -5.71
N GLU A 91 -16.18 -8.23 -7.03
CA GLU A 91 -17.32 -8.77 -7.77
C GLU A 91 -17.30 -10.31 -7.76
N PRO A 92 -18.19 -11.00 -7.00
CA PRO A 92 -18.07 -12.44 -6.78
C PRO A 92 -18.21 -13.28 -8.05
N THR A 93 -18.89 -12.75 -9.08
CA THR A 93 -19.03 -13.44 -10.37
C THR A 93 -17.75 -13.40 -11.21
N GLY A 94 -16.76 -12.59 -10.85
CA GLY A 94 -15.59 -12.30 -11.67
C GLY A 94 -15.91 -11.53 -12.95
N SER A 95 -17.11 -10.93 -13.04
CA SER A 95 -17.52 -10.14 -14.19
C SER A 95 -16.85 -8.76 -14.18
N LEU A 96 -16.24 -8.40 -15.30
CA LEU A 96 -15.69 -7.05 -15.50
C LEU A 96 -16.76 -6.01 -15.89
N ALA A 97 -18.03 -6.41 -16.00
CA ALA A 97 -19.11 -5.52 -16.40
C ALA A 97 -19.23 -4.33 -15.43
N GLY A 98 -18.91 -3.12 -15.91
CA GLY A 98 -18.93 -1.89 -15.11
C GLY A 98 -17.63 -1.59 -14.36
N TRP A 99 -16.66 -2.51 -14.31
CA TRP A 99 -15.40 -2.34 -13.59
C TRP A 99 -14.58 -1.16 -14.12
N GLU A 100 -14.29 -1.11 -15.43
CA GLU A 100 -13.51 -0.01 -16.02
C GLU A 100 -14.22 1.34 -15.85
N ALA A 101 -15.55 1.36 -15.99
CA ALA A 101 -16.35 2.58 -15.82
C ALA A 101 -16.32 3.07 -14.37
N TYR A 102 -16.36 2.15 -13.41
CA TYR A 102 -16.17 2.43 -11.99
C TYR A 102 -14.79 3.04 -11.75
N VAL A 103 -13.70 2.38 -12.21
CA VAL A 103 -12.31 2.86 -12.06
C VAL A 103 -12.16 4.28 -12.60
N ARG A 104 -12.62 4.55 -13.83
CA ARG A 104 -12.61 5.90 -14.42
C ARG A 104 -13.44 6.90 -13.61
N GLY A 105 -14.57 6.46 -13.05
CA GLY A 105 -15.39 7.26 -12.16
C GLY A 105 -14.65 7.69 -10.90
N GLN A 106 -13.91 6.77 -10.26
CA GLN A 106 -13.12 7.06 -9.07
C GLN A 106 -11.99 8.07 -9.38
N VAL A 107 -11.31 7.91 -10.51
CA VAL A 107 -10.28 8.86 -10.96
C VAL A 107 -10.86 10.25 -11.18
N ARG A 108 -11.99 10.36 -11.88
CA ARG A 108 -12.67 11.64 -12.12
C ARG A 108 -13.15 12.32 -10.84
N GLU A 109 -13.70 11.55 -9.90
CA GLU A 109 -14.21 12.08 -8.63
C GLU A 109 -13.09 12.69 -7.78
N LEU A 110 -11.95 12.01 -7.68
CA LEU A 110 -10.86 12.46 -6.82
C LEU A 110 -9.99 13.53 -7.48
N GLY A 111 -9.77 13.44 -8.79
CA GLY A 111 -9.06 14.46 -9.58
C GLY A 111 -7.67 14.78 -9.01
N ASP A 112 -7.35 16.07 -8.87
CA ASP A 112 -6.06 16.53 -8.34
C ASP A 112 -5.77 16.13 -6.88
N ARG A 113 -6.76 15.57 -6.16
CA ARG A 113 -6.53 15.01 -4.83
C ARG A 113 -5.81 13.67 -4.88
N LEU A 114 -5.67 13.04 -6.05
CA LEU A 114 -4.97 11.77 -6.23
C LEU A 114 -3.45 11.95 -6.24
N GLY A 115 -2.78 11.20 -5.38
CA GLY A 115 -1.35 10.92 -5.47
C GLY A 115 -1.07 9.64 -6.24
N SER A 116 -1.86 8.60 -5.99
CA SER A 116 -1.76 7.31 -6.67
C SER A 116 -3.10 6.59 -6.74
N VAL A 117 -3.18 5.67 -7.69
CA VAL A 117 -4.24 4.68 -7.85
C VAL A 117 -3.58 3.30 -7.91
N GLN A 118 -3.84 2.47 -6.91
CA GLN A 118 -3.56 1.05 -6.90
C GLN A 118 -4.81 0.31 -7.38
N VAL A 119 -4.63 -0.53 -8.38
CA VAL A 119 -5.70 -1.37 -8.92
C VAL A 119 -5.51 -2.78 -8.38
N CYS A 120 -6.57 -3.28 -7.77
CA CYS A 120 -6.60 -4.48 -6.96
C CYS A 120 -5.74 -4.41 -5.68
N GLU A 121 -6.17 -5.15 -4.67
CA GLU A 121 -5.46 -5.33 -3.40
C GLU A 121 -5.03 -6.79 -3.26
N GLU A 122 -3.71 -7.01 -3.27
CA GLU A 122 -3.06 -8.32 -3.21
C GLU A 122 -3.70 -9.37 -4.16
N PRO A 123 -3.76 -9.11 -5.48
CA PRO A 123 -4.35 -10.01 -6.46
C PRO A 123 -3.68 -11.39 -6.55
N ASN A 124 -2.54 -11.58 -5.89
CA ASN A 124 -1.82 -12.85 -5.79
C ASN A 124 -2.02 -13.59 -4.45
N ALA A 125 -2.88 -13.09 -3.56
CA ALA A 125 -3.20 -13.71 -2.28
C ALA A 125 -4.64 -14.20 -2.22
N ASP A 126 -4.83 -15.52 -2.04
CA ASP A 126 -6.15 -16.15 -1.93
C ASP A 126 -6.66 -16.09 -0.48
N LEU A 127 -7.12 -14.90 -0.04
CA LEU A 127 -7.80 -14.71 1.24
C LEU A 127 -9.16 -14.04 1.03
N PRO A 128 -10.19 -14.36 1.86
CA PRO A 128 -11.55 -13.88 1.64
C PRO A 128 -11.73 -12.36 1.60
N VAL A 129 -10.80 -11.59 2.16
CA VAL A 129 -10.83 -10.12 2.18
C VAL A 129 -10.03 -9.46 1.06
N LEU A 130 -9.30 -10.24 0.26
CA LEU A 130 -8.34 -9.78 -0.76
C LEU A 130 -8.75 -10.19 -2.16
N ASP A 131 -8.31 -9.44 -3.16
CA ASP A 131 -8.80 -9.61 -4.52
C ASP A 131 -8.32 -10.91 -5.17
N GLY A 132 -7.22 -11.49 -4.70
CA GLY A 132 -6.71 -12.78 -5.20
C GLY A 132 -7.71 -13.94 -5.02
N SER A 133 -8.67 -13.83 -4.11
CA SER A 133 -9.75 -14.82 -3.95
C SER A 133 -10.91 -14.65 -4.93
N VAL A 134 -10.87 -13.63 -5.79
CA VAL A 134 -11.97 -13.29 -6.71
C VAL A 134 -11.69 -13.88 -8.10
N PRO A 135 -12.65 -14.58 -8.73
CA PRO A 135 -12.47 -15.08 -10.08
C PRO A 135 -12.11 -13.96 -11.08
N ASN A 136 -11.28 -14.28 -12.07
CA ASN A 136 -10.83 -13.33 -13.10
C ASN A 136 -10.06 -12.09 -12.59
N VAL A 137 -9.52 -12.11 -11.37
CA VAL A 137 -8.78 -10.96 -10.80
C VAL A 137 -7.65 -10.45 -11.71
N LEU A 138 -6.91 -11.33 -12.40
CA LEU A 138 -5.85 -10.88 -13.32
C LEU A 138 -6.40 -10.07 -14.51
N ALA A 139 -7.55 -10.44 -15.03
CA ALA A 139 -8.21 -9.67 -16.09
C ALA A 139 -8.73 -8.33 -15.57
N ALA A 140 -9.31 -8.32 -14.36
CA ALA A 140 -9.73 -7.09 -13.70
C ALA A 140 -8.54 -6.16 -13.43
N LEU A 141 -7.42 -6.69 -12.95
CA LEU A 141 -6.17 -5.97 -12.74
C LEU A 141 -5.70 -5.30 -14.04
N VAL A 142 -5.55 -6.07 -15.12
CA VAL A 142 -5.07 -5.54 -16.41
C VAL A 142 -6.01 -4.45 -16.94
N ALA A 143 -7.31 -4.72 -16.97
CA ALA A 143 -8.31 -3.77 -17.47
C ALA A 143 -8.37 -2.50 -16.60
N GLY A 144 -8.29 -2.65 -15.29
CA GLY A 144 -8.37 -1.55 -14.33
C GLY A 144 -7.15 -0.63 -14.38
N VAL A 145 -5.92 -1.18 -14.47
CA VAL A 145 -4.69 -0.37 -14.59
C VAL A 145 -4.74 0.48 -15.85
N VAL A 146 -5.11 -0.13 -16.96
CA VAL A 146 -5.26 0.56 -18.24
C VAL A 146 -6.34 1.65 -18.16
N ALA A 147 -7.51 1.33 -17.59
CA ALA A 147 -8.60 2.28 -17.45
C ALA A 147 -8.23 3.48 -16.56
N ALA A 148 -7.58 3.23 -15.42
CA ALA A 148 -7.11 4.28 -14.52
C ALA A 148 -6.10 5.19 -15.22
N LYS A 149 -5.11 4.61 -15.90
CA LYS A 149 -4.06 5.39 -16.56
C LYS A 149 -4.58 6.25 -17.70
N ASP A 150 -5.46 5.71 -18.52
CA ASP A 150 -6.08 6.48 -19.59
C ASP A 150 -6.85 7.68 -19.04
N GLU A 151 -7.59 7.49 -17.94
CA GLU A 151 -8.35 8.56 -17.31
C GLU A 151 -7.44 9.63 -16.69
N VAL A 152 -6.39 9.22 -15.98
CA VAL A 152 -5.35 10.12 -15.46
C VAL A 152 -4.75 10.96 -16.59
N ARG A 153 -4.41 10.34 -17.73
CA ARG A 153 -3.87 11.02 -18.91
C ARG A 153 -4.89 11.97 -19.55
N ALA A 154 -6.14 11.54 -19.70
CA ALA A 154 -7.20 12.33 -20.32
C ALA A 154 -7.52 13.60 -19.52
N LEU A 155 -7.43 13.53 -18.19
CA LEU A 155 -7.65 14.64 -17.27
C LEU A 155 -6.39 15.50 -17.03
N GLY A 156 -5.23 15.09 -17.54
CA GLY A 156 -3.96 15.79 -17.31
C GLY A 156 -3.45 15.69 -15.87
N LEU A 157 -3.86 14.67 -15.12
CA LEU A 157 -3.44 14.46 -13.73
C LEU A 157 -2.02 13.90 -13.66
N ASP A 158 -1.35 14.15 -12.53
CA ASP A 158 -0.01 13.67 -12.22
C ASP A 158 0.00 12.39 -11.35
N ALA A 159 -1.18 11.84 -11.00
CA ALA A 159 -1.32 10.63 -10.19
C ALA A 159 -0.60 9.41 -10.82
N ALA A 160 0.04 8.61 -9.98
CA ALA A 160 0.69 7.36 -10.38
C ALA A 160 -0.29 6.19 -10.39
N VAL A 161 -0.22 5.30 -11.38
CA VAL A 161 -1.08 4.12 -11.50
C VAL A 161 -0.24 2.85 -11.38
N GLY A 162 -0.71 1.88 -10.60
CA GLY A 162 -0.03 0.61 -10.38
C GLY A 162 -0.94 -0.42 -9.72
N PHE A 163 -0.34 -1.48 -9.21
CA PHE A 163 -0.97 -2.55 -8.43
C PHE A 163 0.03 -3.07 -7.41
N ASN A 164 -0.41 -3.79 -6.38
CA ASN A 164 0.50 -4.43 -5.42
C ASN A 164 0.50 -5.96 -5.54
N ALA A 165 1.39 -6.59 -4.78
CA ALA A 165 1.42 -8.01 -4.55
C ALA A 165 2.10 -8.30 -3.20
N VAL A 166 1.82 -9.47 -2.62
CA VAL A 166 2.60 -10.01 -1.49
C VAL A 166 3.79 -10.83 -1.98
N PRO A 167 4.84 -11.02 -1.17
CA PRO A 167 5.92 -11.92 -1.52
C PRO A 167 5.44 -13.35 -1.81
N SER A 168 5.83 -13.89 -2.98
CA SER A 168 5.66 -15.31 -3.26
C SER A 168 6.88 -16.08 -2.78
N LEU A 169 6.65 -17.04 -1.89
CA LEU A 169 7.69 -17.95 -1.41
C LEU A 169 7.63 -19.32 -2.09
N ASP A 170 6.59 -19.53 -2.91
CA ASP A 170 6.50 -20.67 -3.82
C ASP A 170 7.20 -20.30 -5.14
N PRO A 171 8.29 -20.99 -5.52
CA PRO A 171 8.98 -20.73 -6.78
C PRO A 171 8.12 -21.05 -8.00
N ASP A 172 7.11 -21.92 -7.85
CA ASP A 172 6.21 -22.38 -8.90
C ASP A 172 4.92 -21.55 -8.97
N ALA A 173 4.78 -20.50 -8.14
CA ALA A 173 3.62 -19.63 -8.17
C ALA A 173 3.42 -19.02 -9.57
N ALA A 174 2.28 -19.32 -10.18
CA ALA A 174 1.99 -18.96 -11.55
C ALA A 174 1.65 -17.47 -11.74
N PHE A 175 1.30 -16.74 -10.67
CA PHE A 175 0.77 -15.38 -10.73
C PHE A 175 1.54 -14.45 -11.68
N TRP A 176 2.86 -14.32 -11.50
CA TRP A 176 3.67 -13.40 -12.31
C TRP A 176 3.76 -13.83 -13.77
N SER A 177 3.94 -15.13 -14.02
CA SER A 177 3.98 -15.68 -15.37
C SER A 177 2.63 -15.54 -16.08
N ASP A 178 1.54 -15.74 -15.35
CA ASP A 178 0.17 -15.63 -15.84
C ASP A 178 -0.21 -14.19 -16.15
N LEU A 179 0.17 -13.26 -15.27
CA LEU A 179 0.10 -11.83 -15.54
C LEU A 179 0.91 -11.47 -16.79
N GLY A 180 2.13 -12.00 -16.93
CA GLY A 180 2.98 -11.78 -18.10
C GLY A 180 2.34 -12.24 -19.41
N ARG A 181 1.63 -13.38 -19.40
CA ARG A 181 0.88 -13.90 -20.56
C ARG A 181 -0.35 -13.06 -20.90
N LEU A 182 -0.99 -12.45 -19.90
CA LEU A 182 -2.19 -11.64 -20.08
C LEU A 182 -1.87 -10.17 -20.42
N ALA A 183 -0.75 -9.66 -19.89
CA ALA A 183 -0.31 -8.29 -20.07
C ALA A 183 0.08 -7.99 -21.51
N ASP A 184 -0.56 -6.97 -22.09
CA ASP A 184 -0.18 -6.38 -23.36
C ASP A 184 0.71 -5.14 -23.16
N ASP A 185 1.16 -4.54 -24.25
CA ASP A 185 1.99 -3.34 -24.20
C ASP A 185 1.26 -2.15 -23.56
N ARG A 186 -0.07 -2.08 -23.72
CA ARG A 186 -0.89 -1.02 -23.13
C ARG A 186 -0.89 -1.11 -21.61
N PHE A 187 -0.97 -2.30 -21.04
CA PHE A 187 -0.82 -2.52 -19.60
C PHE A 187 0.58 -2.11 -19.12
N ARG A 188 1.64 -2.58 -19.79
CA ARG A 188 3.02 -2.25 -19.41
C ARG A 188 3.30 -0.74 -19.48
N ASP A 189 2.82 -0.08 -20.53
CA ASP A 189 2.90 1.39 -20.70
C ASP A 189 2.02 2.16 -19.71
N ALA A 190 1.08 1.48 -19.06
CA ALA A 190 0.19 2.08 -18.08
C ALA A 190 0.74 2.08 -16.66
N LEU A 191 1.71 1.22 -16.35
CA LEU A 191 2.32 1.10 -15.03
C LEU A 191 3.30 2.24 -14.75
N ASP A 192 2.99 3.02 -13.71
CA ASP A 192 3.93 3.97 -13.10
C ASP A 192 4.68 3.38 -11.91
N TYR A 193 4.20 2.28 -11.32
CA TYR A 193 4.86 1.54 -10.25
C TYR A 193 4.28 0.12 -10.11
N VAL A 194 4.99 -0.74 -9.38
CA VAL A 194 4.46 -1.99 -8.83
C VAL A 194 4.72 -2.05 -7.33
N GLY A 195 3.67 -2.27 -6.57
CA GLY A 195 3.63 -2.29 -5.12
C GLY A 195 4.04 -3.65 -4.54
N LEU A 196 4.70 -3.61 -3.38
CA LEU A 196 4.98 -4.76 -2.54
C LEU A 196 4.39 -4.53 -1.15
N ASP A 197 3.61 -5.49 -0.68
CA ASP A 197 3.10 -5.52 0.68
C ASP A 197 4.07 -6.34 1.52
N CYS A 198 4.97 -5.63 2.19
CA CYS A 198 6.22 -6.16 2.71
C CYS A 198 6.10 -6.41 4.21
N PHE A 199 5.70 -7.63 4.58
CA PHE A 199 5.58 -8.07 5.99
C PHE A 199 6.59 -9.19 6.33
N PRO A 200 7.91 -8.90 6.36
CA PRO A 200 8.98 -9.89 6.41
C PRO A 200 8.98 -10.83 7.63
N ASP A 201 8.33 -10.45 8.73
CA ASP A 201 8.29 -11.20 9.99
C ASP A 201 6.87 -11.60 10.43
N VAL A 202 5.83 -10.96 9.91
CA VAL A 202 4.49 -11.08 10.53
C VAL A 202 3.86 -12.44 10.22
N PHE A 203 3.83 -12.81 8.94
CA PHE A 203 3.20 -14.06 8.49
C PHE A 203 4.16 -15.25 8.54
N ARG A 204 5.47 -14.99 8.53
CA ARG A 204 6.53 -15.98 8.73
C ARG A 204 7.59 -15.39 9.66
N PRO A 205 7.48 -15.62 10.98
CA PRO A 205 8.41 -15.05 11.96
C PRO A 205 9.87 -15.39 11.67
N VAL A 206 10.73 -14.39 11.81
CA VAL A 206 12.17 -14.51 11.62
C VAL A 206 12.90 -14.04 12.87
N PRO A 207 14.11 -14.56 13.15
CA PRO A 207 14.94 -14.01 14.20
C PRO A 207 15.18 -12.51 13.99
N ALA A 208 15.09 -11.72 15.07
CA ALA A 208 15.17 -10.26 14.98
C ALA A 208 16.49 -9.77 14.34
N ASP A 209 17.60 -10.48 14.56
CA ASP A 209 18.92 -10.20 13.98
C ASP A 209 19.00 -10.54 12.48
N ARG A 210 18.01 -11.25 11.93
CA ARG A 210 17.90 -11.59 10.50
C ARG A 210 16.88 -10.75 9.76
N LEU A 211 16.12 -9.88 10.45
CA LEU A 211 15.02 -9.11 9.85
C LEU A 211 15.49 -8.22 8.69
N ALA A 212 16.62 -7.52 8.83
CA ALA A 212 17.18 -6.68 7.76
C ALA A 212 17.60 -7.51 6.53
N GLU A 213 18.24 -8.66 6.75
CA GLU A 213 18.65 -9.56 5.67
C GLU A 213 17.44 -10.11 4.91
N VAL A 214 16.43 -10.60 5.63
CA VAL A 214 15.20 -11.14 5.03
C VAL A 214 14.46 -10.05 4.27
N THR A 215 14.37 -8.85 4.83
CA THR A 215 13.77 -7.69 4.14
C THR A 215 14.50 -7.42 2.82
N GLY A 216 15.84 -7.35 2.85
CA GLY A 216 16.65 -7.16 1.64
C GLY A 216 16.41 -8.25 0.60
N TRP A 217 16.40 -9.51 1.02
CA TRP A 217 16.14 -10.65 0.14
C TRP A 217 14.76 -10.60 -0.53
N LEU A 218 13.72 -10.20 0.21
CA LEU A 218 12.37 -10.03 -0.36
C LEU A 218 12.35 -8.93 -1.43
N LEU A 219 13.00 -7.79 -1.17
CA LEU A 219 13.07 -6.68 -2.11
C LEU A 219 13.83 -7.07 -3.39
N ASP A 220 14.97 -7.77 -3.25
CA ASP A 220 15.75 -8.25 -4.39
C ASP A 220 14.98 -9.29 -5.20
N THR A 221 14.31 -10.24 -4.52
CA THR A 221 13.51 -11.27 -5.18
C THR A 221 12.38 -10.64 -5.97
N PHE A 222 11.66 -9.69 -5.36
CA PHE A 222 10.59 -8.96 -6.03
C PHE A 222 11.10 -8.26 -7.30
N ARG A 223 12.16 -7.45 -7.18
CA ARG A 223 12.71 -6.67 -8.28
C ARG A 223 13.32 -7.54 -9.39
N HIS A 224 14.11 -8.54 -9.04
CA HIS A 224 14.98 -9.26 -9.98
C HIS A 224 14.44 -10.62 -10.41
N THR A 225 13.42 -11.16 -9.73
CA THR A 225 12.84 -12.47 -10.05
C THR A 225 11.37 -12.37 -10.42
N ASP A 226 10.56 -11.68 -9.63
CA ASP A 226 9.11 -11.65 -9.81
C ASP A 226 8.66 -10.72 -10.94
N LEU A 227 9.06 -9.44 -10.90
CA LEU A 227 8.69 -8.48 -11.95
C LEU A 227 9.12 -8.91 -13.36
N PRO A 228 10.33 -9.48 -13.57
CA PRO A 228 10.73 -9.98 -14.89
C PRO A 228 9.86 -11.12 -15.43
N LYS A 229 9.29 -11.98 -14.57
CA LYS A 229 8.38 -13.06 -15.01
C LYS A 229 7.11 -12.50 -15.66
N ALA A 230 6.65 -11.31 -15.25
CA ALA A 230 5.54 -10.59 -15.89
C ALA A 230 5.98 -9.71 -17.07
N GLY A 231 7.27 -9.67 -17.40
CA GLY A 231 7.82 -8.76 -18.42
C GLY A 231 7.76 -7.29 -18.03
N ILE A 232 7.73 -6.99 -16.72
CA ILE A 232 7.75 -5.61 -16.22
C ILE A 232 9.20 -5.10 -16.25
N PRO A 233 9.49 -3.98 -16.94
CA PRO A 233 10.86 -3.52 -17.11
C PRO A 233 11.42 -2.94 -15.80
N ALA A 234 12.73 -3.04 -15.63
CA ALA A 234 13.44 -2.51 -14.45
C ALA A 234 13.25 -0.99 -14.25
N GLY A 235 12.85 -0.26 -15.30
CA GLY A 235 12.53 1.16 -15.23
C GLY A 235 11.23 1.50 -14.49
N VAL A 236 10.32 0.53 -14.29
CA VAL A 236 9.10 0.73 -13.50
C VAL A 236 9.46 0.69 -12.00
N PRO A 237 9.21 1.77 -11.24
CA PRO A 237 9.45 1.82 -9.80
C PRO A 237 8.80 0.70 -9.01
N VAL A 238 9.44 0.33 -7.90
CA VAL A 238 8.84 -0.46 -6.83
C VAL A 238 8.32 0.49 -5.76
N ARG A 239 7.22 0.14 -5.11
CA ARG A 239 6.70 0.89 -3.96
C ARG A 239 6.37 -0.06 -2.83
N ILE A 240 6.70 0.29 -1.59
CA ILE A 240 6.15 -0.44 -0.45
C ILE A 240 4.75 0.13 -0.20
N CYS A 241 3.72 -0.64 -0.55
CA CYS A 241 2.34 -0.20 -0.42
C CYS A 241 1.81 -0.46 0.99
N GLU A 242 2.27 -1.55 1.61
CA GLU A 242 1.98 -1.84 3.01
C GLU A 242 3.21 -2.43 3.71
N ASN A 243 3.40 -2.02 4.95
CA ASN A 243 4.22 -2.71 5.94
C ASN A 243 3.64 -2.42 7.32
N GLY A 244 3.71 -3.40 8.20
CA GLY A 244 3.28 -3.27 9.58
C GLY A 244 3.91 -4.34 10.46
N TRP A 245 3.72 -4.18 11.76
CA TRP A 245 4.15 -5.16 12.75
C TRP A 245 3.19 -5.10 13.94
N PRO A 246 2.43 -6.16 14.25
CA PRO A 246 1.40 -6.10 15.28
C PRO A 246 2.00 -6.25 16.68
N THR A 247 1.44 -5.52 17.66
CA THR A 247 1.75 -5.75 19.08
C THR A 247 0.84 -6.82 19.69
N GLY A 248 1.17 -7.33 20.87
CA GLY A 248 0.35 -8.33 21.55
C GLY A 248 1.17 -9.28 22.43
N PRO A 249 0.60 -10.42 22.86
CA PRO A 249 1.34 -11.43 23.62
C PRO A 249 2.62 -11.86 22.90
N GLY A 250 3.79 -11.65 23.52
CA GLY A 250 5.10 -11.94 22.94
C GLY A 250 5.61 -10.92 21.91
N ARG A 251 4.87 -9.82 21.69
CA ARG A 251 5.21 -8.73 20.76
C ARG A 251 5.00 -7.38 21.43
N ALA A 252 5.99 -6.90 22.20
CA ALA A 252 5.86 -5.65 22.94
C ALA A 252 5.83 -4.43 21.99
N GLU A 253 5.27 -3.30 22.43
CA GLU A 253 5.24 -2.08 21.61
C GLU A 253 6.65 -1.54 21.29
N ALA A 254 7.64 -1.81 22.14
CA ALA A 254 9.04 -1.51 21.84
C ALA A 254 9.61 -2.41 20.73
N ASP A 255 9.10 -3.64 20.59
CA ASP A 255 9.50 -4.54 19.51
C ASP A 255 8.93 -4.06 18.17
N GLN A 256 7.69 -3.58 18.16
CA GLN A 256 7.09 -2.93 16.98
C GLN A 256 7.97 -1.77 16.49
N ALA A 257 8.37 -0.86 17.39
CA ALA A 257 9.24 0.25 17.02
C ALA A 257 10.58 -0.22 16.41
N ARG A 258 11.23 -1.22 17.02
CA ARG A 258 12.50 -1.78 16.53
C ARG A 258 12.36 -2.48 15.19
N ALA A 259 11.31 -3.28 15.01
CA ALA A 259 11.05 -4.02 13.78
C ALA A 259 10.78 -3.05 12.63
N LEU A 260 9.90 -2.06 12.84
CA LEU A 260 9.59 -1.04 11.83
C LEU A 260 10.82 -0.20 11.47
N GLU A 261 11.62 0.24 12.45
CA GLU A 261 12.85 0.97 12.14
C GLU A 261 13.82 0.13 11.30
N THR A 262 13.97 -1.15 11.63
CA THR A 262 14.84 -2.07 10.88
C THR A 262 14.39 -2.20 9.42
N VAL A 263 13.09 -2.43 9.19
CA VAL A 263 12.52 -2.60 7.85
C VAL A 263 12.61 -1.30 7.05
N ILE A 264 12.17 -0.16 7.61
CA ILE A 264 12.16 1.13 6.91
C ILE A 264 13.58 1.55 6.52
N ARG A 265 14.56 1.38 7.41
CA ARG A 265 15.96 1.69 7.09
C ARG A 265 16.51 0.78 6.00
N THR A 266 16.21 -0.52 6.06
CA THR A 266 16.62 -1.46 5.02
C THR A 266 16.04 -1.08 3.65
N VAL A 267 14.76 -0.68 3.60
CA VAL A 267 14.13 -0.19 2.36
C VAL A 267 14.81 1.09 1.87
N ALA A 268 15.08 2.04 2.77
CA ALA A 268 15.72 3.31 2.43
C ALA A 268 17.14 3.11 1.88
N ASP A 269 17.94 2.24 2.51
CA ASP A 269 19.32 1.92 2.09
C ASP A 269 19.36 1.26 0.70
N ARG A 270 18.29 0.54 0.33
CA ARG A 270 18.13 -0.15 -0.95
C ARG A 270 17.37 0.66 -2.01
N ALA A 271 16.82 1.82 -1.65
CA ALA A 271 15.84 2.51 -2.48
C ALA A 271 16.40 2.93 -3.85
N GLY A 272 17.64 3.45 -3.89
CA GLY A 272 18.29 3.83 -5.14
C GLY A 272 18.57 2.62 -6.04
N GLU A 273 19.18 1.57 -5.49
CA GLU A 273 19.55 0.34 -6.20
C GLU A 273 18.33 -0.37 -6.81
N LEU A 274 17.26 -0.50 -6.00
CA LEU A 274 16.08 -1.26 -6.39
C LEU A 274 14.98 -0.39 -7.01
N GLY A 275 15.23 0.91 -7.21
CA GLY A 275 14.28 1.86 -7.77
C GLY A 275 12.98 1.92 -6.96
N ILE A 276 13.10 2.03 -5.62
CA ILE A 276 11.96 2.17 -4.71
C ILE A 276 11.61 3.65 -4.56
N ASP A 277 10.35 4.00 -4.80
CA ASP A 277 9.90 5.41 -4.82
C ASP A 277 8.87 5.77 -3.75
N GLY A 278 8.55 4.85 -2.85
CA GLY A 278 7.63 5.17 -1.77
C GLY A 278 7.46 4.07 -0.74
N TYR A 279 6.92 4.50 0.39
CA TYR A 279 6.66 3.66 1.55
C TYR A 279 5.37 4.08 2.24
N ALA A 280 4.39 3.19 2.27
CA ALA A 280 3.17 3.37 3.04
C ALA A 280 3.09 2.33 4.17
N LEU A 281 2.74 2.81 5.35
CA LEU A 281 2.62 2.00 6.55
C LEU A 281 1.17 1.55 6.78
N PHE A 282 1.01 0.35 7.33
CA PHE A 282 -0.22 -0.22 7.83
C PHE A 282 -0.06 -0.56 9.32
N ALA A 283 -0.73 0.09 10.26
CA ALA A 283 -1.73 1.15 10.12
C ALA A 283 -1.53 2.24 11.20
N LEU A 284 -2.24 3.36 11.10
CA LEU A 284 -2.13 4.42 12.10
C LEU A 284 -2.72 4.01 13.45
N ARG A 285 -3.83 3.27 13.48
CA ARG A 285 -4.55 2.97 14.73
C ARG A 285 -4.86 1.48 14.86
N ASP A 286 -4.82 1.00 16.10
CA ASP A 286 -5.37 -0.30 16.45
C ASP A 286 -6.86 -0.35 16.15
N ALA A 287 -7.33 -1.54 15.81
CA ALA A 287 -8.76 -1.82 15.69
C ALA A 287 -9.42 -1.81 17.08
N ASP A 288 -8.80 -2.54 18.01
CA ASP A 288 -9.18 -2.70 19.41
C ASP A 288 -7.94 -3.11 20.23
N SER A 289 -7.45 -2.21 21.09
CA SER A 289 -6.23 -2.46 21.88
C SER A 289 -6.48 -3.41 23.07
N ALA A 290 -7.72 -3.81 23.33
CA ALA A 290 -8.07 -4.88 24.26
C ALA A 290 -8.27 -6.24 23.57
N GLY A 291 -8.20 -6.27 22.25
CA GLY A 291 -8.39 -7.46 21.43
C GLY A 291 -7.34 -8.54 21.66
N THR A 292 -7.64 -9.79 21.32
CA THR A 292 -6.71 -10.92 21.44
C THR A 292 -6.04 -11.30 20.13
N SER A 293 -6.59 -10.87 18.99
CA SER A 293 -6.03 -11.16 17.68
C SER A 293 -4.91 -10.18 17.34
N PRO A 294 -3.74 -10.62 16.84
CA PRO A 294 -2.66 -9.72 16.42
C PRO A 294 -3.12 -8.73 15.34
N PHE A 295 -4.11 -9.11 14.53
CA PHE A 295 -4.72 -8.25 13.54
C PHE A 295 -5.34 -6.98 14.15
N GLN A 296 -5.71 -6.97 15.42
CA GLN A 296 -6.28 -5.78 16.06
C GLN A 296 -5.23 -4.76 16.52
N HIS A 297 -3.93 -5.08 16.40
CA HIS A 297 -2.83 -4.39 17.10
C HIS A 297 -1.74 -3.82 16.19
N PHE A 298 -2.04 -3.60 14.91
CA PHE A 298 -1.09 -3.04 13.93
C PHE A 298 -0.83 -1.54 14.08
N GLY A 299 -1.67 -0.83 14.82
CA GLY A 299 -1.63 0.61 14.95
C GLY A 299 -0.33 1.14 15.54
N LEU A 300 0.09 2.30 15.07
CA LEU A 300 1.04 3.17 15.77
C LEU A 300 0.41 3.87 16.98
N LEU A 301 -0.91 4.02 16.95
CA LEU A 301 -1.75 4.48 18.04
C LEU A 301 -2.58 3.32 18.57
N ARG A 302 -2.88 3.35 19.87
CA ARG A 302 -3.94 2.52 20.45
C ARG A 302 -5.32 2.97 19.96
N ASP A 303 -6.34 2.18 20.21
CA ASP A 303 -7.72 2.45 19.81
C ASP A 303 -8.30 3.74 20.46
N ASP A 304 -7.74 4.18 21.59
CA ASP A 304 -8.03 5.46 22.25
C ASP A 304 -7.22 6.65 21.71
N HIS A 305 -6.42 6.43 20.67
CA HIS A 305 -5.52 7.37 19.99
C HIS A 305 -4.27 7.76 20.79
N THR A 306 -3.96 7.09 21.91
CA THR A 306 -2.69 7.29 22.60
C THR A 306 -1.55 6.67 21.78
N PRO A 307 -0.40 7.35 21.66
CA PRO A 307 0.71 6.85 20.84
C PRO A 307 1.41 5.65 21.49
N LYS A 308 1.85 4.73 20.64
CA LYS A 308 2.87 3.71 20.94
C LYS A 308 4.26 4.25 20.56
N PRO A 309 5.37 3.66 21.05
CA PRO A 309 6.73 4.07 20.66
C PRO A 309 7.00 4.07 19.15
N ALA A 310 6.30 3.20 18.41
CA ALA A 310 6.41 3.12 16.96
C ALA A 310 5.91 4.40 16.25
N PHE A 311 4.97 5.15 16.84
CA PHE A 311 4.50 6.43 16.27
C PHE A 311 5.62 7.45 16.14
N ASP A 312 6.37 7.67 17.22
CA ASP A 312 7.51 8.59 17.22
C ASP A 312 8.65 8.08 16.34
N THR A 313 8.82 6.77 16.27
CA THR A 313 9.81 6.15 15.37
C THR A 313 9.48 6.45 13.91
N TYR A 314 8.24 6.23 13.46
CA TYR A 314 7.85 6.52 12.09
C TYR A 314 7.95 8.02 11.76
N ARG A 315 7.48 8.88 12.67
CA ARG A 315 7.62 10.35 12.54
C ARG A 315 9.07 10.79 12.34
N ARG A 316 9.99 10.26 13.16
CA ARG A 316 11.42 10.57 13.06
C ARG A 316 11.99 10.10 11.72
N LEU A 317 11.66 8.88 11.31
CA LEU A 317 12.16 8.31 10.05
C LEU A 317 11.68 9.09 8.82
N ILE A 318 10.44 9.57 8.80
CA ILE A 318 9.95 10.47 7.73
C ILE A 318 10.81 11.74 7.66
N ALA A 319 11.02 12.39 8.81
CA ALA A 319 11.79 13.65 8.86
C ALA A 319 13.28 13.46 8.52
N GLU A 320 13.86 12.32 8.92
CA GLU A 320 15.25 11.96 8.69
C GLU A 320 15.51 11.55 7.24
N LEU A 321 14.68 10.64 6.71
CA LEU A 321 14.93 9.96 5.43
C LEU A 321 14.28 10.69 4.24
N GLY A 322 13.17 11.41 4.44
CA GLY A 322 12.47 12.11 3.35
C GLY A 322 13.39 13.02 2.52
N PRO A 323 14.11 13.97 3.13
CA PRO A 323 15.04 14.84 2.41
C PRO A 323 16.16 14.08 1.68
N VAL A 324 16.67 13.00 2.27
CA VAL A 324 17.75 12.19 1.71
C VAL A 324 17.27 11.43 0.48
N LEU A 325 16.14 10.73 0.59
CA LEU A 325 15.60 9.89 -0.47
C LEU A 325 15.10 10.71 -1.67
N ARG A 326 14.65 11.95 -1.45
CA ARG A 326 14.38 12.91 -2.54
C ARG A 326 15.63 13.47 -3.19
N GLY A 327 16.74 13.54 -2.48
CA GLY A 327 18.03 13.94 -3.06
C GLY A 327 18.62 12.88 -3.98
N LEU A 328 18.43 11.59 -3.67
CA LEU A 328 18.95 10.47 -4.48
C LEU A 328 18.33 10.40 -5.88
N THR A 329 17.12 10.92 -6.06
CA THR A 329 16.42 10.90 -7.35
C THR A 329 16.81 12.04 -8.29
N ASP A 330 17.71 12.93 -7.85
CA ASP A 330 18.26 14.03 -8.66
C ASP A 330 19.57 13.67 -9.38
N ASP A 331 20.26 12.59 -8.97
CA ASP A 331 21.61 12.22 -9.44
C ASP A 331 21.68 10.94 -10.32
N ALA A 332 20.54 10.39 -10.75
CA ALA A 332 20.44 9.18 -11.61
C ALA A 332 19.75 9.48 -12.96
#